data_AF-A0A7Y2JBU8-F1
#
_entry.id   AF-A0A7Y2JBU8-F1
#
_cell.length_a   1.000
_cell.length_b   1.000
_cell.length_c   1.000
_cell.angle_alpha   90.00
_cell.angle_beta   90.00
_cell.angle_gamma   90.00
#
_symmetry.space_group_name_H-M   'P 1'
#
loop_
_entity.id
_entity.type
_entity.pdbx_description
1 polymer ?
#
loop_
_entity_poly.entity_id
_entity_poly.type
_entity_poly.pdbx_seq_one_letter_code
_entity_poly.pdbx_strand_id
1 'polypeptide(L)'
;MTVSARKEAHPIGRLARAYGVQTAYYDITHQRCPVSSSTLLAVLRALGAPLEREEDARDALREHEQGKWRRLCDPVAVAWDGASGELALRLPETLSDERAGLRFRFEDGGALDLPCDLSVLPPAHRTMVEGERYVVKTVDLPEGLPWGTHRLTVEVRGKSAEALIIAAPRKAYGPDGDGGEKTWGVFLPLYALNSRRSLGSGDLTDLSALMDWVSGMGGKVAGTLPLLAAFLSDPFHPSPYAPASRLFWNEFYLDFTRVPEFAGSAAAQDIASSSG
;
A
#
# COMPACT_ATOMS: atom_id res chain seq x y z
N MET A 1 -36.07 30.25 -11.59
CA MET A 1 -35.71 29.18 -12.55
C MET A 1 -34.66 28.30 -11.90
N THR A 2 -35.06 27.07 -11.63
CA THR A 2 -34.39 26.06 -10.80
C THR A 2 -33.19 25.47 -11.54
N VAL A 3 -31.97 25.80 -11.11
CA VAL A 3 -30.73 25.11 -11.53
C VAL A 3 -30.64 23.79 -10.75
N SER A 4 -31.61 22.92 -10.96
CA SER A 4 -31.70 21.62 -10.29
C SER A 4 -32.42 20.65 -11.20
N ALA A 5 -31.74 20.26 -12.29
CA ALA A 5 -32.05 19.08 -13.06
C ALA A 5 -30.82 18.72 -13.92
N ARG A 6 -30.11 17.65 -13.51
CA ARG A 6 -29.29 16.78 -14.37
C ARG A 6 -28.20 17.47 -15.21
N LYS A 7 -27.07 17.79 -14.57
CA LYS A 7 -25.78 17.52 -15.25
C LYS A 7 -25.78 16.01 -15.51
N GLU A 8 -26.02 15.59 -16.75
CA GLU A 8 -25.51 14.29 -17.20
C GLU A 8 -24.08 14.20 -16.69
N ALA A 9 -23.75 13.15 -15.92
CA ALA A 9 -22.43 13.02 -15.32
C ALA A 9 -21.40 13.13 -16.45
N HIS A 10 -20.67 14.25 -16.49
CA HIS A 10 -19.73 14.57 -17.56
C HIS A 10 -18.84 13.35 -17.79
N PRO A 11 -18.58 12.90 -19.03
CA PRO A 11 -17.84 11.67 -19.30
C PRO A 11 -16.54 11.55 -18.50
N ILE A 12 -15.80 12.66 -18.36
CA ILE A 12 -14.58 12.71 -17.55
C ILE A 12 -14.82 12.46 -16.05
N GLY A 13 -15.96 12.89 -15.50
CA GLY A 13 -16.32 12.66 -14.11
C GLY A 13 -16.70 11.20 -13.85
N ARG A 14 -17.33 10.52 -14.83
CA ARG A 14 -17.54 9.06 -14.75
C ARG A 14 -16.23 8.29 -14.83
N LEU A 15 -15.34 8.68 -15.75
CA LEU A 15 -14.01 8.12 -15.87
C LEU A 15 -13.18 8.31 -14.58
N ALA A 16 -13.18 9.53 -14.02
CA ALA A 16 -12.54 9.83 -12.74
C ALA A 16 -12.98 8.85 -11.64
N ARG A 17 -14.29 8.63 -11.47
CA ARG A 17 -14.80 7.69 -10.48
C ARG A 17 -14.39 6.25 -10.76
N ALA A 18 -14.33 5.83 -12.03
CA ALA A 18 -13.88 4.49 -12.40
C ALA A 18 -12.40 4.26 -12.00
N TYR A 19 -11.57 5.30 -12.05
CA TYR A 19 -10.17 5.28 -11.59
C TYR A 19 -10.01 5.59 -10.08
N GLY A 20 -11.09 5.72 -9.32
CA GLY A 20 -11.03 6.03 -7.89
C GLY A 20 -10.70 7.50 -7.56
N VAL A 21 -10.79 8.40 -8.53
CA VAL A 21 -10.53 9.83 -8.36
C VAL A 21 -11.80 10.54 -7.90
N GLN A 22 -11.71 11.26 -6.78
CA GLN A 22 -12.80 12.08 -6.27
C GLN A 22 -13.01 13.32 -7.15
N THR A 23 -14.27 13.58 -7.52
CA THR A 23 -14.64 14.74 -8.36
C THR A 23 -14.96 16.01 -7.57
N ALA A 24 -14.93 15.92 -6.24
CA ALA A 24 -15.12 17.03 -5.31
C ALA A 24 -14.58 16.61 -3.94
N TYR A 25 -14.15 17.58 -3.13
CA TYR A 25 -13.69 17.36 -1.76
C TYR A 25 -14.20 18.48 -0.84
N TYR A 26 -14.00 18.35 0.46
CA TYR A 26 -14.19 19.43 1.43
C TYR A 26 -12.82 19.96 1.83
N ASP A 27 -12.61 21.28 1.74
CA ASP A 27 -11.36 21.91 2.15
C ASP A 27 -11.25 22.03 3.68
N ILE A 28 -10.13 22.58 4.16
CA ILE A 28 -9.86 22.77 5.60
C ILE A 28 -10.84 23.73 6.29
N THR A 29 -11.62 24.49 5.52
CA THR A 29 -12.68 25.38 6.01
C THR A 29 -14.06 24.74 5.90
N HIS A 30 -14.13 23.44 5.60
CA HIS A 30 -15.33 22.65 5.36
C HIS A 30 -16.19 23.13 4.17
N GLN A 31 -15.60 23.85 3.22
CA GLN A 31 -16.30 24.22 1.99
C GLN A 31 -16.17 23.11 0.95
N ARG A 32 -17.27 22.82 0.25
CA ARG A 32 -17.29 21.81 -0.80
C ARG A 32 -16.69 22.37 -2.09
N CYS A 33 -15.53 21.87 -2.47
CA CYS A 33 -14.80 22.27 -3.67
C CYS A 33 -15.02 21.24 -4.80
N PRO A 34 -15.74 21.58 -5.88
CA PRO A 34 -15.75 20.75 -7.08
C PRO A 34 -14.40 20.80 -7.79
N VAL A 35 -13.97 19.68 -8.37
CA VAL A 35 -12.74 19.62 -9.17
C VAL A 35 -13.03 20.03 -10.62
N SER A 36 -12.17 20.86 -11.22
CA SER A 36 -12.29 21.26 -12.63
C SER A 36 -11.99 20.09 -13.58
N SER A 37 -12.56 20.11 -14.78
CA SER A 37 -12.27 19.11 -15.81
C SER A 37 -10.78 19.05 -16.18
N SER A 38 -10.09 20.20 -16.23
CA SER A 38 -8.65 20.25 -16.52
C SER A 38 -7.81 19.53 -15.48
N THR A 39 -8.15 19.64 -14.19
CA THR A 39 -7.48 18.90 -13.12
C THR A 39 -7.80 17.42 -13.20
N LEU A 40 -9.05 17.05 -13.46
CA LEU A 40 -9.43 15.64 -13.66
C LEU A 40 -8.65 15.00 -14.83
N LEU A 41 -8.51 15.73 -15.94
CA LEU A 41 -7.73 15.30 -17.11
C LEU A 41 -6.26 15.06 -16.72
N ALA A 42 -5.63 16.01 -16.04
CA ALA A 42 -4.23 15.89 -15.63
C ALA A 42 -3.99 14.71 -14.66
N VAL A 43 -4.86 14.53 -13.67
CA VAL A 43 -4.78 13.41 -12.72
C VAL A 43 -5.00 12.08 -13.42
N LEU A 44 -6.03 11.96 -14.27
CA LEU A 44 -6.29 10.73 -15.02
C LEU A 44 -5.13 10.35 -15.94
N ARG A 45 -4.50 11.32 -16.61
CA ARG A 45 -3.27 11.10 -17.39
C ARG A 45 -2.12 10.59 -16.52
N ALA A 46 -1.91 11.21 -15.36
CA ALA A 46 -0.87 10.78 -14.42
C ALA A 46 -1.10 9.35 -13.88
N LEU A 47 -2.37 8.93 -13.77
CA LEU A 47 -2.77 7.55 -13.42
C LEU A 47 -2.69 6.57 -14.60
N GLY A 48 -2.29 7.03 -15.79
CA GLY A 48 -2.11 6.20 -16.98
C GLY A 48 -3.40 5.91 -17.76
N ALA A 49 -4.47 6.69 -17.57
CA ALA A 49 -5.67 6.56 -18.39
C ALA A 49 -5.37 6.98 -19.86
N PRO A 50 -5.94 6.30 -20.87
CA PRO A 50 -5.66 6.55 -22.28
C PRO A 50 -6.47 7.74 -22.81
N LEU A 51 -6.16 8.95 -22.34
CA LEU A 51 -6.79 10.19 -22.82
C LEU A 51 -5.77 11.32 -22.97
N GLU A 52 -5.92 12.12 -24.01
CA GLU A 52 -5.16 13.37 -24.19
C GLU A 52 -6.04 14.59 -23.96
N ARG A 53 -7.32 14.48 -24.30
CA ARG A 53 -8.33 15.54 -24.19
C ARG A 53 -9.60 15.01 -23.49
N GLU A 54 -10.48 15.92 -23.11
CA GLU A 54 -11.71 15.59 -22.38
C GLU A 54 -12.71 14.76 -23.21
N GLU A 55 -12.69 14.91 -24.54
CA GLU A 55 -13.57 14.17 -25.45
C GLU A 55 -13.24 12.67 -25.49
N ASP A 56 -11.98 12.31 -25.26
CA ASP A 56 -11.51 10.92 -25.25
C ASP A 56 -12.07 10.13 -24.04
N ALA A 57 -12.62 10.82 -23.04
CA ALA A 57 -13.05 10.22 -21.78
C ALA A 57 -14.13 9.12 -21.94
N ARG A 58 -14.96 9.20 -22.98
CA ARG A 58 -15.97 8.16 -23.26
C ARG A 58 -15.30 6.85 -23.69
N ASP A 59 -14.35 6.94 -24.61
CA ASP A 59 -13.62 5.78 -25.12
C ASP A 59 -12.70 5.19 -24.05
N ALA A 60 -11.98 6.03 -23.31
CA ALA A 60 -11.16 5.60 -22.18
C ALA A 60 -11.98 4.92 -21.07
N LEU A 61 -13.21 5.38 -20.81
CA LEU A 61 -14.12 4.73 -19.86
C LEU A 61 -14.56 3.37 -20.35
N ARG A 62 -14.98 3.27 -21.62
CA ARG A 62 -15.37 2.01 -22.24
C ARG A 62 -14.23 1.00 -22.21
N GLU A 63 -13.02 1.41 -22.58
CA GLU A 63 -11.82 0.57 -22.55
C GLU A 63 -11.49 0.10 -21.13
N HIS A 64 -11.54 1.00 -20.14
CA HIS A 64 -11.31 0.66 -18.74
C HIS A 64 -12.34 -0.35 -18.20
N GLU A 65 -13.62 -0.13 -18.48
CA GLU A 65 -14.70 -1.06 -18.11
C GLU A 65 -14.47 -2.42 -18.79
N GLN A 66 -14.18 -2.45 -20.08
CA GLN A 66 -13.89 -3.69 -20.81
C GLN A 66 -12.67 -4.42 -20.24
N GLY A 67 -11.58 -3.72 -19.95
CA GLY A 67 -10.36 -4.29 -19.35
C GLY A 67 -10.58 -4.88 -17.96
N LYS A 68 -11.52 -4.33 -17.18
CA LYS A 68 -11.95 -4.93 -15.91
C LYS A 68 -12.68 -6.26 -16.13
N TRP A 69 -13.59 -6.34 -17.08
CA TRP A 69 -14.40 -7.53 -17.35
C TRP A 69 -13.64 -8.65 -18.07
N ARG A 70 -12.59 -8.31 -18.82
CA ARG A 70 -11.67 -9.29 -19.42
C ARG A 70 -10.80 -10.03 -18.39
N ARG A 71 -10.58 -9.43 -17.21
CA ARG A 71 -9.80 -10.06 -16.13
C ARG A 71 -10.68 -11.05 -15.37
N LEU A 72 -10.21 -12.29 -15.28
CA LEU A 72 -10.93 -13.38 -14.62
C LEU A 72 -11.20 -13.09 -13.14
N CYS A 73 -10.29 -12.40 -12.45
CA CYS A 73 -10.47 -11.97 -11.06
C CYS A 73 -9.68 -10.68 -10.81
N ASP A 74 -9.86 -10.09 -9.63
CA ASP A 74 -8.95 -9.02 -9.18
C ASP A 74 -7.58 -9.61 -8.83
N PRO A 75 -6.50 -8.84 -9.04
CA PRO A 75 -5.14 -9.32 -8.80
C PRO A 75 -4.79 -9.46 -7.31
N VAL A 76 -5.63 -8.93 -6.41
CA VAL A 76 -5.45 -8.99 -4.97
C VAL A 76 -6.81 -9.22 -4.31
N ALA A 77 -6.86 -10.12 -3.33
CA ALA A 77 -7.96 -10.26 -2.39
C ALA A 77 -7.42 -10.30 -0.95
N VAL A 78 -8.21 -9.83 0.01
CA VAL A 78 -7.81 -9.74 1.41
C VAL A 78 -8.75 -10.60 2.26
N ALA A 79 -8.19 -11.50 3.05
CA ALA A 79 -8.91 -12.31 4.02
C ALA A 79 -8.58 -11.79 5.44
N TRP A 80 -9.61 -11.51 6.23
CA TRP A 80 -9.45 -10.88 7.54
C TRP A 80 -9.71 -11.86 8.68
N ASP A 81 -8.85 -11.86 9.71
CA ASP A 81 -9.03 -12.61 10.96
C ASP A 81 -9.32 -14.11 10.80
N GLY A 82 -8.73 -14.77 9.80
CA GLY A 82 -8.95 -16.20 9.55
C GLY A 82 -10.37 -16.56 9.11
N ALA A 83 -11.25 -15.58 8.91
CA ALA A 83 -12.54 -15.79 8.25
C ALA A 83 -12.33 -16.18 6.79
N SER A 84 -13.28 -16.94 6.23
CA SER A 84 -13.30 -17.23 4.80
C SER A 84 -13.30 -15.91 4.02
N GLY A 85 -12.24 -15.67 3.26
CA GLY A 85 -12.21 -14.59 2.29
C GLY A 85 -12.94 -15.02 1.02
N GLU A 86 -13.26 -14.06 0.16
CA GLU A 86 -13.96 -14.31 -1.10
C GLU A 86 -13.14 -13.78 -2.27
N LEU A 87 -13.15 -14.53 -3.39
CA LEU A 87 -12.65 -14.05 -4.67
C LEU A 87 -13.77 -14.01 -5.71
N ALA A 88 -13.99 -12.83 -6.28
CA ALA A 88 -14.95 -12.65 -7.36
C ALA A 88 -14.34 -13.06 -8.71
N LEU A 89 -14.93 -14.07 -9.35
CA LEU A 89 -14.61 -14.49 -10.70
C LEU A 89 -15.55 -13.81 -11.71
N ARG A 90 -14.97 -13.11 -12.69
CA ARG A 90 -15.68 -12.48 -13.81
C ARG A 90 -15.55 -13.36 -15.03
N LEU A 91 -16.67 -13.88 -15.49
CA LEU A 91 -16.73 -14.92 -16.51
C LEU A 91 -17.67 -14.48 -17.62
N PRO A 92 -17.35 -14.69 -18.90
CA PRO A 92 -18.38 -14.80 -19.93
C PRO A 92 -19.44 -15.82 -19.48
N GLU A 93 -20.72 -15.52 -19.73
CA GLU A 93 -21.82 -16.39 -19.30
C GLU A 93 -21.71 -17.80 -19.88
N THR A 94 -21.07 -17.96 -21.04
CA THR A 94 -20.77 -19.26 -21.66
C THR A 94 -19.84 -20.14 -20.82
N LEU A 95 -19.09 -19.57 -19.87
CA LEU A 95 -18.22 -20.28 -18.94
C LEU A 95 -18.83 -20.40 -17.53
N SER A 96 -20.07 -19.95 -17.34
CA SER A 96 -20.75 -19.94 -16.04
C SER A 96 -20.82 -21.33 -15.40
N ASP A 97 -20.96 -22.37 -16.21
CA ASP A 97 -21.27 -23.73 -15.73
C ASP A 97 -20.08 -24.69 -15.92
N GLU A 98 -18.89 -24.12 -16.14
CA GLU A 98 -17.64 -24.87 -16.29
C GLU A 98 -17.02 -25.22 -14.94
N ARG A 99 -16.00 -26.09 -14.97
CA ARG A 99 -15.14 -26.33 -13.80
C ARG A 99 -13.97 -25.36 -13.77
N ALA A 100 -13.75 -24.73 -12.62
CA ALA A 100 -12.57 -23.94 -12.33
C ALA A 100 -11.55 -24.78 -11.56
N GLY A 101 -10.29 -24.77 -12.00
CA GLY A 101 -9.15 -25.22 -11.20
C GLY A 101 -8.65 -24.06 -10.36
N LEU A 102 -8.72 -24.17 -9.04
CA LEU A 102 -8.13 -23.19 -8.14
C LEU A 102 -6.92 -23.85 -7.48
N ARG A 103 -5.74 -23.26 -7.62
CA ARG A 103 -4.51 -23.72 -6.96
C ARG A 103 -4.05 -22.65 -6.00
N PHE A 104 -4.13 -22.95 -4.71
CA PHE A 104 -3.64 -22.09 -3.65
C PHE A 104 -2.21 -22.47 -3.29
N ARG A 105 -1.32 -21.49 -3.18
CA ARG A 105 0.05 -21.64 -2.68
C ARG A 105 0.22 -20.75 -1.45
N PHE A 106 0.51 -21.39 -0.33
CA PHE A 106 0.78 -20.73 0.93
C PHE A 106 2.17 -20.06 0.90
N GLU A 107 2.38 -19.12 1.82
CA GLU A 107 3.65 -18.38 1.90
C GLU A 107 4.82 -19.29 2.27
N ASP A 108 4.55 -20.30 3.10
CA ASP A 108 5.51 -21.30 3.56
C ASP A 108 5.89 -22.35 2.48
N GLY A 109 5.31 -22.23 1.28
CA GLY A 109 5.54 -23.14 0.16
C GLY A 109 4.56 -24.31 0.05
N GLY A 110 3.64 -24.48 1.02
CA GLY A 110 2.55 -25.45 0.91
C GLY A 110 1.62 -25.13 -0.27
N ALA A 111 0.87 -26.13 -0.76
CA ALA A 111 -0.12 -25.93 -1.82
C ALA A 111 -1.38 -26.77 -1.62
N LEU A 112 -2.51 -26.25 -2.11
CA LEU A 112 -3.81 -26.90 -2.06
C LEU A 112 -4.53 -26.70 -3.40
N ASP A 113 -4.97 -27.79 -4.02
CA ASP A 113 -5.82 -27.76 -5.20
C ASP A 113 -7.30 -27.84 -4.78
N LEU A 114 -8.08 -26.86 -5.21
CA LEU A 114 -9.48 -26.63 -4.86
C LEU A 114 -10.31 -26.58 -6.16
N PRO A 115 -10.64 -27.73 -6.76
CA PRO A 115 -11.52 -27.73 -7.92
C PRO A 115 -12.89 -27.18 -7.51
N CYS A 116 -13.43 -26.27 -8.31
CA CYS A 116 -14.70 -25.62 -8.07
C CYS A 116 -15.63 -25.85 -9.26
N ASP A 117 -16.80 -26.43 -9.01
CA ASP A 117 -17.86 -26.52 -10.00
C ASP A 117 -18.59 -25.18 -10.04
N LEU A 118 -18.42 -24.40 -11.11
CA LEU A 118 -19.03 -23.07 -11.15
C LEU A 118 -20.56 -23.17 -11.27
N SER A 119 -21.11 -24.26 -11.81
CA SER A 119 -22.56 -24.42 -12.02
C SER A 119 -23.38 -24.38 -10.74
N VAL A 120 -22.79 -24.77 -9.59
CA VAL A 120 -23.47 -24.75 -8.29
C VAL A 120 -23.40 -23.40 -7.59
N LEU A 121 -22.54 -22.49 -8.06
CA LEU A 121 -22.40 -21.15 -7.51
C LEU A 121 -23.41 -20.20 -8.14
N PRO A 122 -24.26 -19.52 -7.35
CA PRO A 122 -25.20 -18.55 -7.89
C PRO A 122 -24.45 -17.33 -8.45
N PRO A 123 -24.95 -16.71 -9.54
CA PRO A 123 -24.37 -15.48 -10.05
C PRO A 123 -24.66 -14.33 -9.08
N ALA A 124 -23.61 -13.72 -8.52
CA ALA A 124 -23.70 -12.54 -7.66
C ALA A 124 -24.09 -11.29 -8.47
N HIS A 125 -23.68 -11.22 -9.73
CA HIS A 125 -23.98 -10.11 -10.62
C HIS A 125 -23.99 -10.58 -12.08
N ARG A 126 -24.77 -9.89 -12.93
CA ARG A 126 -24.83 -10.11 -14.38
C ARG A 126 -24.80 -8.78 -15.10
N THR A 127 -24.05 -8.69 -16.19
CA THR A 127 -23.96 -7.46 -16.99
C THR A 127 -23.69 -7.76 -18.46
N MET A 128 -23.89 -6.76 -19.32
CA MET A 128 -23.53 -6.78 -20.73
C MET A 128 -22.34 -5.85 -20.96
N VAL A 129 -21.29 -6.34 -21.62
CA VAL A 129 -20.07 -5.59 -21.92
C VAL A 129 -19.74 -5.81 -23.38
N GLU A 130 -19.79 -4.75 -24.20
CA GLU A 130 -19.53 -4.82 -25.64
C GLU A 130 -20.30 -5.94 -26.36
N GLY A 131 -21.56 -6.19 -25.96
CA GLY A 131 -22.42 -7.22 -26.56
C GLY A 131 -22.21 -8.65 -26.06
N GLU A 132 -21.25 -8.88 -25.15
CA GLU A 132 -21.05 -10.16 -24.49
C GLU A 132 -21.64 -10.12 -23.06
N ARG A 133 -22.34 -11.20 -22.67
CA ARG A 133 -22.89 -11.33 -21.32
C ARG A 133 -21.82 -11.86 -20.38
N TYR A 134 -21.63 -11.15 -19.27
CA TYR A 134 -20.74 -11.55 -18.18
C TYR A 134 -21.54 -11.86 -16.92
N VAL A 135 -21.04 -12.83 -16.17
CA VAL A 135 -21.50 -13.17 -14.83
C VAL A 135 -20.35 -13.02 -13.83
N VAL A 136 -20.68 -12.62 -12.61
CA VAL A 136 -19.76 -12.68 -11.47
C VAL A 136 -20.18 -13.84 -10.59
N LYS A 137 -19.25 -14.75 -10.31
CA LYS A 137 -19.41 -15.84 -9.33
C LYS A 137 -18.38 -15.69 -8.24
N THR A 138 -18.77 -15.90 -7.00
CA THR A 138 -17.86 -15.80 -5.86
C THR A 138 -17.37 -17.18 -5.48
N VAL A 139 -16.06 -17.33 -5.34
CA VAL A 139 -15.44 -18.54 -4.77
C VAL A 139 -14.93 -18.22 -3.37
N ASP A 140 -15.19 -19.13 -2.45
CA ASP A 140 -14.69 -19.05 -1.09
C ASP A 140 -13.22 -19.43 -1.05
N LEU A 141 -12.42 -18.64 -0.33
CA LEU A 141 -11.05 -18.99 0.01
C LEU A 141 -11.06 -19.97 1.19
N PRO A 142 -9.99 -20.74 1.41
CA PRO A 142 -9.91 -21.61 2.57
C PRO A 142 -10.16 -20.84 3.88
N GLU A 143 -10.88 -21.44 4.82
CA GLU A 143 -10.99 -20.91 6.17
C GLU A 143 -9.66 -21.05 6.93
N GLY A 144 -9.42 -20.16 7.89
CA GLY A 144 -8.26 -20.27 8.78
C GLY A 144 -6.92 -20.05 8.08
N LEU A 145 -6.88 -19.25 7.01
CA LEU A 145 -5.61 -18.88 6.37
C LEU A 145 -4.64 -18.30 7.39
N PRO A 146 -3.40 -18.83 7.48
CA PRO A 146 -2.34 -18.20 8.26
C PRO A 146 -2.15 -16.75 7.82
N TRP A 147 -1.84 -15.84 8.74
CA TRP A 147 -1.51 -14.48 8.32
C TRP A 147 -0.27 -14.47 7.44
N GLY A 148 -0.31 -13.68 6.37
CA GLY A 148 0.76 -13.67 5.39
C GLY A 148 0.26 -13.36 3.98
N THR A 149 1.13 -13.67 3.02
CA THR A 149 0.94 -13.39 1.61
C THR A 149 0.96 -14.68 0.81
N HIS A 150 -0.19 -15.07 0.29
CA HIS A 150 -0.39 -16.30 -0.46
C HIS A 150 -0.73 -16.01 -1.92
N ARG A 151 -0.78 -17.05 -2.75
CA ARG A 151 -1.01 -16.92 -4.19
C ARG A 151 -2.07 -17.90 -4.64
N LEU A 152 -3.08 -17.42 -5.35
CA LEU A 152 -4.15 -18.24 -5.92
C LEU A 152 -4.09 -18.15 -7.44
N THR A 153 -3.89 -19.27 -8.10
CA THR A 153 -4.04 -19.40 -9.54
C THR A 153 -5.44 -19.94 -9.85
N VAL A 154 -6.14 -19.29 -10.76
CA VAL A 154 -7.50 -19.65 -11.20
C VAL A 154 -7.43 -20.02 -12.67
N GLU A 155 -7.90 -21.21 -13.02
CA GLU A 155 -7.97 -21.69 -14.40
C GLU A 155 -9.39 -22.10 -14.79
N VAL A 156 -9.89 -21.56 -15.90
CA VAL A 156 -11.21 -21.91 -16.47
C VAL A 156 -11.09 -22.04 -17.98
N ARG A 157 -11.26 -23.26 -18.52
CA ARG A 157 -11.22 -23.55 -19.97
C ARG A 157 -10.04 -22.88 -20.70
N GLY A 158 -8.84 -23.01 -20.16
CA GLY A 158 -7.60 -22.49 -20.75
C GLY A 158 -7.35 -20.98 -20.51
N LYS A 159 -8.29 -20.26 -19.89
CA LYS A 159 -8.01 -18.94 -19.29
C LYS A 159 -7.38 -19.14 -17.93
N SER A 160 -6.31 -18.40 -17.64
CA SER A 160 -5.64 -18.43 -16.34
C SER A 160 -5.48 -17.01 -15.80
N ALA A 161 -5.60 -16.86 -14.49
CA ALA A 161 -5.30 -15.63 -13.77
C ALA A 161 -4.69 -15.96 -12.42
N GLU A 162 -3.98 -14.99 -11.86
CA GLU A 162 -3.36 -15.10 -10.56
C GLU A 162 -3.83 -13.94 -9.66
N ALA A 163 -4.11 -14.26 -8.41
CA ALA A 163 -4.41 -13.30 -7.36
C ALA A 163 -3.46 -13.47 -6.16
N LEU A 164 -2.99 -12.35 -5.62
CA LEU A 164 -2.34 -12.29 -4.32
C LEU A 164 -3.40 -12.32 -3.24
N ILE A 165 -3.33 -13.28 -2.33
CA ILE A 165 -4.24 -13.40 -1.20
C ILE A 165 -3.50 -12.92 0.04
N ILE A 166 -3.91 -11.77 0.58
CA ILE A 166 -3.32 -11.20 1.80
C ILE A 166 -4.21 -11.60 2.97
N ALA A 167 -3.74 -12.49 3.82
CA ALA A 167 -4.40 -12.85 5.07
C ALA A 167 -3.86 -11.95 6.18
N ALA A 168 -4.72 -11.13 6.78
CA ALA A 168 -4.28 -10.10 7.73
C ALA A 168 -5.18 -10.02 8.98
N PRO A 169 -4.61 -9.60 10.13
CA PRO A 169 -5.42 -9.26 11.29
C PRO A 169 -6.21 -7.96 11.07
N ARG A 170 -7.41 -7.86 11.63
CA ARG A 170 -8.19 -6.61 11.64
C ARG A 170 -7.64 -5.55 12.60
N LYS A 171 -6.90 -5.99 13.62
CA LYS A 171 -6.26 -5.10 14.60
C LYS A 171 -4.75 -5.13 14.39
N ALA A 172 -4.15 -3.93 14.32
CA ALA A 172 -2.69 -3.81 14.42
C ALA A 172 -2.21 -4.31 15.79
N TYR A 173 -0.95 -4.73 15.86
CA TYR A 173 -0.34 -5.10 17.14
C TYR A 173 -0.38 -3.93 18.12
N GLY A 174 -0.86 -4.19 19.33
CA GLY A 174 -0.75 -3.31 20.48
C GLY A 174 -0.05 -4.07 21.61
N PRO A 175 0.99 -3.50 22.26
CA PRO A 175 1.81 -4.23 23.23
C PRO A 175 1.03 -4.78 24.42
N ASP A 176 -0.07 -4.12 24.82
CA ASP A 176 -0.81 -4.44 26.04
C ASP A 176 -2.28 -4.87 25.79
N GLY A 177 -2.65 -5.19 24.54
CA GLY A 177 -4.02 -5.59 24.19
C GLY A 177 -5.11 -4.53 24.48
N ASP A 178 -6.37 -4.97 24.53
CA ASP A 178 -7.50 -4.12 24.93
C ASP A 178 -7.47 -3.94 26.47
N GLY A 179 -6.88 -2.84 26.97
CA GLY A 179 -6.86 -2.52 28.41
C GLY A 179 -5.49 -2.23 29.02
N GLY A 180 -4.46 -1.99 28.20
CA GLY A 180 -3.10 -1.70 28.65
C GLY A 180 -2.95 -0.56 29.64
N GLU A 181 -1.90 -0.65 30.45
CA GLU A 181 -1.50 0.42 31.36
C GLU A 181 -1.11 1.68 30.59
N LYS A 182 -1.34 2.85 31.19
CA LYS A 182 -0.88 4.10 30.59
C LYS A 182 0.65 4.13 30.57
N THR A 183 1.23 4.17 29.38
CA THR A 183 2.67 4.32 29.18
C THR A 183 3.04 5.76 28.83
N TRP A 184 4.30 6.11 29.04
CA TRP A 184 4.86 7.37 28.60
C TRP A 184 6.21 7.13 27.90
N GLY A 185 6.64 8.13 27.14
CA GLY A 185 7.92 8.10 26.46
C GLY A 185 8.34 9.50 26.05
N VAL A 186 9.46 9.57 25.33
CA VAL A 186 9.98 10.83 24.78
C VAL A 186 9.95 10.80 23.27
N PHE A 187 9.80 11.98 22.66
CA PHE A 187 10.01 12.18 21.24
C PHE A 187 11.07 13.26 21.05
N LEU A 188 12.13 12.95 20.32
CA LEU A 188 13.20 13.90 20.04
C LEU A 188 13.79 13.64 18.64
N PRO A 189 13.91 14.68 17.78
CA PRO A 189 14.68 14.58 16.54
C PRO A 189 16.13 14.15 16.81
N LEU A 190 16.54 12.96 16.34
CA LEU A 190 17.85 12.40 16.66
C LEU A 190 19.01 13.35 16.32
N TYR A 191 18.91 14.07 15.19
CA TYR A 191 19.96 15.02 14.80
C TYR A 191 20.17 16.16 15.81
N ALA A 192 19.18 16.43 16.67
CA ALA A 192 19.23 17.47 17.70
C ALA A 192 19.76 16.94 19.05
N LEU A 193 19.94 15.62 19.19
CA LEU A 193 20.54 15.04 20.39
C LEU A 193 22.02 15.39 20.42
N ASN A 194 22.54 15.75 21.60
CA ASN A 194 23.94 16.07 21.78
C ASN A 194 24.50 15.32 22.98
N SER A 195 25.59 14.60 22.75
CA SER A 195 26.38 13.94 23.77
C SER A 195 27.82 14.45 23.71
N ARG A 196 28.64 14.10 24.71
CA ARG A 196 30.08 14.42 24.70
C ARG A 196 30.85 13.78 23.54
N ARG A 197 30.25 12.82 22.84
CA ARG A 197 30.83 12.11 21.70
C ARG A 197 30.33 12.66 20.35
N SER A 198 29.17 13.31 20.32
CA SER A 198 28.51 13.72 19.09
C SER A 198 29.38 14.66 18.25
N LEU A 199 29.52 14.36 16.96
CA LEU A 199 30.26 15.17 15.99
C LEU A 199 29.32 16.17 15.30
N GLY A 200 28.64 16.99 16.09
CA GLY A 200 27.69 18.00 15.61
C GLY A 200 26.25 17.53 15.43
N SER A 201 25.97 16.23 15.58
CA SER A 201 24.64 15.63 15.54
C SER A 201 24.60 14.36 16.37
N GLY A 202 23.42 14.00 16.87
CA GLY A 202 23.19 12.72 17.50
C GLY A 202 23.21 11.57 16.49
N ASP A 203 23.69 10.41 16.91
CA ASP A 203 23.76 9.18 16.11
C ASP A 203 23.05 8.00 16.80
N LEU A 204 23.10 6.80 16.21
CA LEU A 204 22.43 5.61 16.76
C LEU A 204 22.95 5.17 18.15
N THR A 205 24.19 5.48 18.51
CA THR A 205 24.70 5.25 19.87
C THR A 205 24.10 6.24 20.86
N ASP A 206 23.95 7.51 20.46
CA ASP A 206 23.27 8.50 21.30
C ASP A 206 21.79 8.15 21.47
N LEU A 207 21.13 7.62 20.43
CA LEU A 207 19.75 7.12 20.51
C LEU A 207 19.63 5.95 21.51
N SER A 208 20.57 5.00 21.48
CA SER A 208 20.61 3.90 22.44
C SER A 208 20.73 4.41 23.87
N ALA A 209 21.62 5.38 24.12
CA ALA A 209 21.79 5.97 25.45
C ALA A 209 20.52 6.71 25.93
N LEU A 210 19.82 7.40 25.01
CA LEU A 210 18.53 8.03 25.32
C LEU A 210 17.48 6.98 25.70
N MET A 211 17.40 5.87 24.96
CA MET A 211 16.47 4.77 25.25
C MET A 211 16.73 4.16 26.63
N ASP A 212 17.98 3.90 26.97
CA ASP A 212 18.37 3.35 28.28
C ASP A 212 18.02 4.32 29.41
N TRP A 213 18.30 5.62 29.23
CA TRP A 213 17.97 6.66 30.20
C TRP A 213 16.45 6.77 30.43
N VAL A 214 15.66 6.78 29.35
CA VAL A 214 14.19 6.81 29.42
C VAL A 214 13.63 5.58 30.11
N SER A 215 14.15 4.39 29.77
CA SER A 215 13.74 3.13 30.41
C SER A 215 14.10 3.12 31.90
N GLY A 216 15.24 3.68 32.29
CA GLY A 216 15.66 3.79 33.69
C GLY A 216 14.72 4.65 34.54
N MET A 217 13.95 5.54 33.92
CA MET A 217 12.90 6.33 34.56
C MET A 217 11.49 5.71 34.45
N GLY A 218 11.38 4.51 33.87
CA GLY A 218 10.12 3.81 33.69
C GLY A 218 9.36 4.16 32.40
N GLY A 219 9.96 4.95 31.51
CA GLY A 219 9.41 5.21 30.17
C GLY A 219 9.48 3.95 29.30
N LYS A 220 8.55 3.83 28.34
CA LYS A 220 8.40 2.65 27.48
C LYS A 220 8.61 2.93 25.99
N VAL A 221 8.76 4.20 25.62
CA VAL A 221 8.89 4.63 24.22
C VAL A 221 9.95 5.72 24.09
N ALA A 222 10.79 5.61 23.07
CA ALA A 222 11.59 6.70 22.55
C ALA A 222 11.34 6.81 21.04
N GLY A 223 10.84 7.95 20.59
CA GLY A 223 10.56 8.23 19.18
C GLY A 223 11.49 9.30 18.62
N THR A 224 11.75 9.22 17.33
CA THR A 224 12.50 10.24 16.56
C THR A 224 11.81 10.49 15.22
N LEU A 225 12.25 11.53 14.51
CA LEU A 225 11.93 11.73 13.11
C LEU A 225 12.43 10.56 12.23
N PRO A 226 11.86 10.36 11.03
CA PRO A 226 12.27 9.31 10.11
C PRO A 226 13.79 9.27 9.88
N LEU A 227 14.38 8.07 10.01
CA LEU A 227 15.80 7.81 9.78
C LEU A 227 16.05 7.29 8.35
N LEU A 228 15.31 7.85 7.39
CA LEU A 228 15.27 7.37 6.01
C LEU A 228 16.38 7.99 5.16
N ALA A 229 16.90 7.21 4.21
CA ALA A 229 17.99 7.59 3.31
C ALA A 229 17.76 8.98 2.69
N ALA A 230 18.81 9.79 2.65
CA ALA A 230 18.78 11.16 2.15
C ALA A 230 20.04 11.46 1.32
N PHE A 231 19.97 12.49 0.49
CA PHE A 231 21.16 12.98 -0.20
C PHE A 231 21.97 13.88 0.76
N LEU A 232 23.15 13.41 1.16
CA LEU A 232 24.08 14.11 2.06
C LEU A 232 25.10 14.99 1.33
N SER A 233 25.09 14.95 0.00
CA SER A 233 25.90 15.79 -0.90
C SER A 233 24.98 16.48 -1.91
N ASP A 234 25.42 16.85 -3.12
CA ASP A 234 24.60 17.60 -4.08
C ASP A 234 23.65 16.68 -4.90
N PRO A 235 22.32 16.91 -4.90
CA PRO A 235 21.61 17.97 -4.18
C PRO A 235 21.36 17.64 -2.70
N PHE A 236 21.71 18.58 -1.80
CA PHE A 236 21.62 18.34 -0.35
C PHE A 236 20.19 18.51 0.13
N HIS A 237 19.58 17.41 0.59
CA HIS A 237 18.18 17.36 1.02
C HIS A 237 18.03 16.70 2.39
N PRO A 238 18.35 17.40 3.49
CA PRO A 238 18.36 16.83 4.84
C PRO A 238 16.97 16.67 5.46
N SER A 239 15.89 17.06 4.77
CA SER A 239 14.54 16.97 5.31
C SER A 239 14.13 15.50 5.50
N PRO A 240 13.79 15.06 6.72
CA PRO A 240 13.38 13.68 6.98
C PRO A 240 12.04 13.32 6.32
N TYR A 241 11.32 14.30 5.76
CA TYR A 241 10.06 14.11 5.04
C TYR A 241 10.21 14.12 3.51
N ALA A 242 11.41 14.37 3.00
CA ALA A 242 11.75 14.27 1.59
C ALA A 242 12.92 13.29 1.36
N PRO A 243 12.79 12.03 1.81
CA PRO A 243 13.88 11.06 1.70
C PRO A 243 14.12 10.65 0.24
N ALA A 244 15.36 10.27 -0.07
CA ALA A 244 15.72 9.62 -1.32
C ALA A 244 15.05 8.24 -1.45
N SER A 245 14.84 7.54 -0.33
CA SER A 245 14.13 6.27 -0.29
C SER A 245 13.44 6.06 1.06
N ARG A 246 12.24 5.45 1.04
CA ARG A 246 11.56 4.96 2.25
C ARG A 246 11.91 3.52 2.62
N LEU A 247 12.81 2.87 1.86
CA LEU A 247 13.24 1.48 2.06
C LEU A 247 14.62 1.36 2.73
N PHE A 248 15.44 2.41 2.66
CA PHE A 248 16.83 2.39 3.14
C PHE A 248 17.02 3.39 4.29
N TRP A 249 18.02 3.10 5.13
CA TRP A 249 18.40 3.91 6.27
C TRP A 249 19.34 5.05 5.87
N ASN A 250 19.34 6.12 6.68
CA ASN A 250 20.25 7.26 6.51
C ASN A 250 21.59 7.01 7.22
N GLU A 251 22.66 6.94 6.44
CA GLU A 251 24.03 6.72 6.91
C GLU A 251 24.56 7.87 7.78
N PHE A 252 23.95 9.07 7.72
CA PHE A 252 24.29 10.21 8.59
C PHE A 252 24.22 9.88 10.09
N TYR A 253 23.34 8.96 10.49
CA TYR A 253 23.16 8.57 11.89
C TYR A 253 24.06 7.42 12.33
N LEU A 254 25.00 6.95 11.49
CA LEU A 254 25.91 5.88 11.88
C LEU A 254 26.95 6.39 12.88
N ASP A 255 27.12 5.63 13.97
CA ASP A 255 28.31 5.74 14.81
C ASP A 255 29.46 4.97 14.14
N PHE A 256 30.26 5.67 13.32
CA PHE A 256 31.38 5.04 12.63
C PHE A 256 32.47 4.52 13.58
N THR A 257 32.54 5.01 14.82
CA THR A 257 33.55 4.54 15.80
C THR A 257 33.28 3.12 16.29
N ARG A 258 32.05 2.62 16.11
CA ARG A 258 31.63 1.26 16.46
C ARG A 258 31.72 0.27 15.30
N VAL A 259 32.08 0.73 14.11
CA VAL A 259 32.31 -0.14 12.96
C VAL A 259 33.62 -0.91 13.21
N PRO A 260 33.64 -2.26 13.13
CA PRO A 260 34.82 -3.06 13.48
C PRO A 260 36.12 -2.63 12.79
N GLU A 261 36.02 -2.17 11.54
CA GLU A 261 37.13 -1.71 10.70
C GLU A 261 37.78 -0.42 11.23
N PHE A 262 37.05 0.40 12.01
CA PHE A 262 37.59 1.63 12.59
C PHE A 262 38.77 1.36 13.53
N ALA A 263 38.72 0.26 14.29
CA ALA A 263 39.82 -0.13 15.18
C ALA A 263 41.11 -0.48 14.42
N GLY A 264 40.99 -0.95 13.17
CA GLY A 264 42.12 -1.33 12.33
C GLY A 264 42.69 -0.21 11.46
N SER A 265 42.11 1.00 11.49
CA SER A 265 42.49 2.11 10.61
C SER A 265 43.05 3.29 11.40
N ALA A 266 44.38 3.37 11.50
CA ALA A 266 45.05 4.51 12.12
C ALA A 266 44.64 5.84 11.46
N ALA A 267 44.55 5.88 10.13
CA ALA A 267 44.13 7.07 9.40
C ALA A 267 42.72 7.54 9.78
N ALA A 268 41.77 6.61 10.00
CA ALA A 268 40.43 6.98 10.44
C ALA A 268 40.41 7.49 11.89
N GLN A 269 41.24 6.92 12.76
CA GLN A 269 41.40 7.35 14.15
C GLN A 269 42.03 8.74 14.24
N ASP A 270 43.02 9.03 13.39
CA ASP A 270 43.63 10.35 13.28
C ASP A 270 42.60 11.39 12.83
N ILE A 271 41.79 11.10 11.79
CA ILE A 271 40.72 12.00 11.32
C ILE A 271 39.67 12.24 12.41
N ALA A 272 39.27 11.21 13.15
CA ALA A 272 38.26 11.32 14.19
C ALA A 272 38.76 12.11 15.42
N SER A 273 40.06 12.07 15.69
CA SER A 273 40.69 12.79 16.81
C SER A 273 41.18 14.18 16.45
N SER A 274 41.40 14.47 15.16
CA SER A 274 41.67 15.82 14.69
C SER A 274 40.43 16.69 14.92
N SER A 275 40.55 17.62 15.86
CA SER A 275 39.52 18.64 16.08
C SER A 275 39.34 19.44 14.80
N GLY A 276 38.10 19.50 14.29
CA GLY A 276 37.71 20.45 13.25
C GLY A 276 37.74 21.90 13.75
#